data_AF-A0A9X2W9V4-F1
#
_entry.id   AF-A0A9X2W9V4-F1
#
_cell.length_a   1.000
_cell.length_b   1.000
_cell.length_c   1.000
_cell.angle_alpha   90.00
_cell.angle_beta   90.00
_cell.angle_gamma   90.00
#
_symmetry.space_group_name_H-M   'P 1'
#
loop_
_entity.id
_entity.type
_entity.pdbx_description
1 polymer ?
#
loop_
_entity_poly.entity_id
_entity_poly.type
_entity_poly.pdbx_seq_one_letter_code
_entity_poly.pdbx_strand_id
1 'polypeptide(L)'
;MATYFAFKHLHILTVIISVSLFILRYWWQYRDSALSHKRWVRIVPHVNDTLLLGSGIALVMITHFYPFTPQGTWLTEKLFGVIIYIVLGFIALGRRPRSQQVRWFAFLLALVVLYIIVKLATTKIPLLGFV
;
A
#
# COMPACT_ATOMS: atom_id res chain seq x y z
N MET A 1 -23.44 -9.73 5.98
CA MET A 1 -23.10 -9.76 4.53
C MET A 1 -22.91 -8.36 3.94
N ALA A 2 -23.91 -7.46 4.01
CA ALA A 2 -23.79 -6.10 3.45
C ALA A 2 -22.61 -5.27 4.01
N THR A 3 -22.38 -5.33 5.33
CA THR A 3 -21.26 -4.66 6.00
C THR A 3 -19.90 -5.13 5.50
N TYR A 4 -19.69 -6.44 5.34
CA TYR A 4 -18.46 -6.99 4.77
C TYR A 4 -18.17 -6.45 3.36
N PHE A 5 -19.18 -6.44 2.48
CA PHE A 5 -18.99 -5.90 1.13
C PHE A 5 -18.70 -4.40 1.16
N ALA A 6 -19.39 -3.62 2.00
CA ALA A 6 -19.13 -2.19 2.13
C ALA A 6 -17.66 -1.92 2.53
N PHE A 7 -17.18 -2.57 3.60
CA PHE A 7 -15.78 -2.42 4.04
C PHE A 7 -14.77 -2.95 3.01
N LYS A 8 -15.09 -4.03 2.30
CA LYS A 8 -14.23 -4.55 1.23
C LYS A 8 -14.09 -3.57 0.07
N HIS A 9 -15.19 -3.00 -0.41
CA HIS A 9 -15.16 -2.02 -1.50
C HIS A 9 -14.46 -0.74 -1.05
N LEU A 10 -14.73 -0.26 0.17
CA LEU A 10 -14.03 0.88 0.77
C LEU A 10 -12.52 0.63 0.83
N HIS A 11 -12.10 -0.53 1.33
CA HIS A 11 -10.68 -0.89 1.41
C HIS A 11 -10.03 -0.89 0.03
N ILE A 12 -10.64 -1.54 -0.96
CA ILE A 12 -10.12 -1.56 -2.34
C ILE A 12 -10.05 -0.14 -2.92
N LEU A 13 -11.05 0.70 -2.69
CA LEU A 13 -11.04 2.10 -3.13
C LEU A 13 -9.87 2.87 -2.51
N THR A 14 -9.66 2.75 -1.20
CA THR A 14 -8.53 3.42 -0.52
C THR A 14 -7.17 2.92 -1.02
N VAL A 15 -7.05 1.64 -1.39
CA VAL A 15 -5.84 1.09 -2.01
C VAL A 15 -5.60 1.74 -3.37
N ILE A 16 -6.62 1.79 -4.23
CA ILE A 16 -6.51 2.42 -5.57
C ILE A 16 -6.10 3.88 -5.44
N ILE A 17 -6.70 4.63 -4.50
CA ILE A 17 -6.36 6.02 -4.24
C ILE A 17 -4.89 6.15 -3.77
N SER A 18 -4.45 5.30 -2.83
CA SER A 18 -3.07 5.31 -2.31
C SER A 18 -2.05 5.09 -3.44
N VAL A 19 -2.29 4.11 -4.30
CA VAL A 19 -1.43 3.79 -5.46
C VAL A 19 -1.41 4.92 -6.47
N SER A 20 -2.57 5.50 -6.78
CA SER A 20 -2.68 6.61 -7.73
C SER A 20 -1.92 7.84 -7.22
N LEU A 21 -2.06 8.17 -5.93
CA LEU A 21 -1.32 9.25 -5.29
C LEU A 21 0.18 8.98 -5.24
N PHE A 22 0.59 7.72 -5.03
CA PHE A 22 2.00 7.34 -5.05
C PHE A 22 2.64 7.61 -6.41
N ILE A 23 2.01 7.15 -7.50
CA ILE A 23 2.47 7.38 -8.87
C ILE A 23 2.51 8.88 -9.19
N LEU A 24 1.43 9.60 -8.88
CA LEU A 24 1.33 11.03 -9.15
C LEU A 24 2.40 11.84 -8.42
N ARG A 25 2.67 11.51 -7.14
CA ARG A 25 3.73 12.15 -6.34
C ARG A 25 5.12 11.85 -6.89
N TYR A 26 5.36 10.62 -7.32
CA TYR A 26 6.62 10.25 -7.95
C TYR A 26 6.84 11.06 -9.23
N TRP A 27 5.79 11.21 -10.04
CA TRP A 27 5.83 12.00 -11.27
C TRP A 27 6.11 13.49 -11.03
N TRP A 28 5.46 14.09 -10.02
CA TRP A 28 5.74 15.48 -9.66
C TRP A 28 7.14 15.70 -9.12
N GLN A 29 7.69 14.74 -8.37
CA GLN A 29 9.07 14.80 -7.92
C GLN A 29 10.06 14.64 -9.08
N TYR A 30 9.77 13.74 -10.02
CA TYR A 30 10.61 13.54 -11.22
C TYR A 30 10.67 14.79 -12.11
N ARG A 31 9.57 15.56 -12.16
CA ARG A 31 9.45 16.80 -12.93
C ARG A 31 9.92 18.06 -12.16
N ASP A 32 10.37 17.92 -10.91
CA ASP A 32 10.60 19.03 -9.98
C ASP A 32 9.45 20.06 -9.98
N SER A 33 8.21 19.56 -10.01
CA SER A 33 7.03 20.40 -10.14
C SER A 33 6.70 21.11 -8.83
N ALA A 34 6.36 22.41 -8.91
CA ALA A 34 5.84 23.20 -7.79
C ALA A 34 4.61 22.57 -7.11
N LEU A 35 3.87 21.72 -7.82
CA LEU A 35 2.73 20.97 -7.29
C LEU A 35 3.11 20.01 -6.15
N SER A 36 4.34 19.47 -6.14
CA SER A 36 4.86 18.60 -5.08
C SER A 36 4.88 19.27 -3.69
N HIS A 37 4.91 20.61 -3.67
CA HIS A 37 4.95 21.41 -2.44
C HIS A 37 3.55 21.77 -1.90
N LYS A 38 2.47 21.52 -2.64
CA LYS A 38 1.12 21.89 -2.20
C LYS A 38 0.68 21.07 -0.99
N ARG A 39 0.00 21.74 -0.05
CA ARG A 39 -0.40 21.16 1.25
C ARG A 39 -1.30 19.93 1.10
N TRP A 40 -2.20 19.92 0.12
CA TRP A 40 -3.11 18.80 -0.13
C TRP A 40 -2.38 17.50 -0.53
N VAL A 41 -1.28 17.60 -1.28
CA VAL A 41 -0.45 16.45 -1.69
C VAL A 41 0.18 15.74 -0.49
N ARG A 42 0.35 16.45 0.62
CA ARG A 42 0.85 15.90 1.88
C ARG A 42 -0.25 15.36 2.77
N ILE A 43 -1.43 15.99 2.80
CA ILE A 43 -2.52 15.63 3.72
C ILE A 43 -3.34 14.44 3.19
N VAL A 44 -3.69 14.44 1.91
CA VAL A 44 -4.59 13.42 1.32
C VAL A 44 -4.07 11.99 1.55
N PRO A 45 -2.77 11.69 1.36
CA PRO A 45 -2.24 10.36 1.67
C PRO A 45 -2.48 9.94 3.12
N HIS A 46 -2.26 10.82 4.10
CA HIS A 46 -2.43 10.47 5.51
C HIS A 46 -3.88 10.15 5.89
N VAL A 47 -4.83 10.91 5.35
CA VAL A 47 -6.27 10.65 5.56
C VAL A 47 -6.64 9.32 4.92
N ASN A 48 -6.21 9.08 3.68
CA ASN A 48 -6.48 7.84 2.96
C ASN A 48 -5.84 6.62 3.65
N ASP A 49 -4.61 6.75 4.14
CA ASP A 49 -3.90 5.68 4.84
C ASP A 49 -4.60 5.31 6.15
N THR A 50 -5.17 6.31 6.86
CA THR A 50 -5.98 6.06 8.06
C THR A 50 -7.24 5.26 7.72
N LEU A 51 -7.93 5.60 6.62
CA LEU A 51 -9.09 4.85 6.13
C LEU A 51 -8.71 3.45 5.63
N LEU A 52 -7.56 3.31 4.98
CA LEU A 52 -7.04 2.04 4.47
C LEU A 52 -6.73 1.07 5.61
N LEU A 53 -6.03 1.55 6.65
CA LEU A 53 -5.73 0.76 7.85
C LEU A 53 -7.00 0.46 8.65
N GLY A 54 -7.86 1.45 8.87
CA GLY A 54 -9.12 1.27 9.57
C GLY A 54 -10.05 0.26 8.90
N SER A 55 -10.20 0.33 7.57
CA SER A 55 -10.97 -0.64 6.80
C SER A 55 -10.34 -2.03 6.79
N GLY A 56 -9.00 -2.13 6.80
CA GLY A 56 -8.27 -3.39 6.94
C GLY A 56 -8.53 -4.06 8.29
N ILE A 57 -8.44 -3.30 9.39
CA ILE A 57 -8.74 -3.78 10.74
C ILE A 57 -10.21 -4.23 10.84
N ALA A 58 -11.15 -3.45 10.30
CA ALA A 58 -12.56 -3.83 10.27
C ALA A 58 -12.79 -5.16 9.53
N LEU A 59 -12.10 -5.38 8.40
CA LEU A 59 -12.16 -6.65 7.66
C LEU A 59 -11.59 -7.82 8.46
N VAL A 60 -10.47 -7.62 9.18
CA VAL A 60 -9.90 -8.64 10.07
C VAL A 60 -10.89 -9.02 11.17
N MET A 61 -11.52 -8.03 11.81
CA MET A 61 -12.51 -8.26 12.87
C MET A 61 -13.77 -8.99 12.36
N ILE A 62 -14.23 -8.68 11.15
CA ILE A 62 -15.40 -9.33 10.54
C ILE A 62 -15.08 -10.75 10.08
N THR A 63 -13.88 -10.99 9.55
CA THR A 63 -13.51 -12.29 8.97
C THR A 63 -12.84 -13.24 9.96
N HIS A 64 -12.43 -12.74 11.13
CA HIS A 64 -11.67 -13.47 12.15
C HIS A 64 -10.35 -14.09 11.64
N PHE A 65 -9.83 -13.64 10.49
CA PHE A 65 -8.49 -13.99 10.02
C PHE A 65 -7.47 -13.11 10.73
N TYR A 66 -6.81 -13.66 11.75
CA TYR A 66 -5.76 -12.94 12.47
C TYR A 66 -4.40 -13.12 11.81
N PRO A 67 -3.61 -12.05 11.64
CA PRO A 67 -2.22 -12.18 11.22
C PRO A 67 -1.44 -12.98 12.27
N PHE A 68 -0.34 -13.62 11.86
CA PHE A 68 0.51 -14.47 12.68
C PHE A 68 -0.15 -15.76 13.20
N THR A 69 -1.26 -16.19 12.58
CA THR A 69 -1.88 -17.50 12.84
C THR A 69 -1.75 -18.40 11.60
N PRO A 70 -1.73 -19.75 11.75
CA PRO A 70 -1.63 -20.68 10.62
C PRO A 70 -2.74 -20.52 9.57
N GLN A 71 -3.91 -20.02 9.97
CA GLN A 71 -5.05 -19.79 9.09
C GLN A 71 -4.96 -18.42 8.37
N GLY A 72 -4.17 -17.50 8.93
CA GLY A 72 -3.97 -16.13 8.45
C GLY A 72 -2.59 -15.88 7.85
N THR A 73 -1.87 -16.93 7.42
CA THR A 73 -0.53 -16.80 6.84
C THR A 73 -0.50 -15.84 5.64
N TRP A 74 -1.48 -15.94 4.75
CA TRP A 74 -1.64 -15.03 3.60
C TRP A 74 -1.79 -13.56 4.01
N LEU A 75 -2.45 -13.29 5.15
CA LEU A 75 -2.64 -11.93 5.67
C LEU A 75 -1.34 -11.39 6.27
N THR A 76 -0.54 -12.27 6.87
CA THR A 76 0.79 -11.94 7.40
C THR A 76 1.73 -11.55 6.26
N GLU A 77 1.78 -12.36 5.19
CA GLU A 77 2.54 -12.03 3.97
C GLU A 77 2.07 -10.72 3.34
N LYS A 78 0.74 -10.50 3.29
CA LYS A 78 0.16 -9.24 2.82
C LYS A 78 0.68 -8.05 3.64
N LEU A 79 0.73 -8.18 4.97
CA LEU A 79 1.21 -7.13 5.87
C LEU A 79 2.70 -6.84 5.66
N PHE A 80 3.54 -7.87 5.53
CA PHE A 80 4.95 -7.70 5.19
C PHE A 80 5.15 -7.03 3.84
N GLY A 81 4.37 -7.42 2.82
CA GLY A 81 4.37 -6.76 1.52
C GLY A 81 4.06 -5.26 1.63
N VAL A 82 3.04 -4.89 2.42
CA VAL A 82 2.67 -3.49 2.66
C VAL A 82 3.82 -2.73 3.33
N ILE A 83 4.52 -3.32 4.31
CA ILE A 83 5.69 -2.70 4.96
C ILE A 83 6.79 -2.44 3.92
N ILE A 84 7.12 -3.45 3.10
CA ILE A 84 8.13 -3.31 2.04
C ILE A 84 7.72 -2.20 1.06
N TYR A 85 6.45 -2.15 0.64
CA TYR A 85 5.92 -1.09 -0.22
C TYR A 85 6.10 0.30 0.40
N ILE A 86 5.81 0.47 1.69
CA ILE A 86 5.97 1.76 2.39
C ILE A 86 7.45 2.17 2.43
N VAL A 87 8.36 1.24 2.75
CA VAL A 87 9.82 1.51 2.78
C VAL A 87 10.33 1.90 1.40
N LEU A 88 9.94 1.17 0.36
CA LEU A 88 10.30 1.50 -1.03
C LEU A 88 9.72 2.84 -1.45
N GLY A 89 8.49 3.14 -1.05
CA GLY A 89 7.86 4.43 -1.29
C GLY A 89 8.61 5.58 -0.62
N PHE A 90 9.12 5.37 0.60
CA PHE A 90 9.99 6.34 1.28
C PHE A 90 11.36 6.49 0.60
N ILE A 91 11.89 5.44 -0.02
CA ILE A 91 13.14 5.54 -0.79
C ILE A 91 12.91 6.29 -2.11
N ALA A 92 11.81 5.99 -2.81
CA ALA A 92 11.43 6.61 -4.07
C ALA A 92 11.08 8.10 -3.90
N LEU A 93 10.29 8.43 -2.86
CA LEU A 93 9.78 9.79 -2.59
C LEU A 93 10.57 10.57 -1.54
N GLY A 94 11.62 9.95 -0.97
CA GLY A 94 12.37 10.51 0.15
C GLY A 94 13.07 11.82 -0.19
N ARG A 95 13.11 12.73 0.77
CA ARG A 95 13.81 14.04 0.65
C ARG A 95 15.34 13.94 0.69
N ARG A 96 15.90 12.76 1.00
CA ARG A 96 17.35 12.56 0.98
C ARG A 96 17.90 12.67 -0.45
N PRO A 97 19.09 13.28 -0.63
CA PRO A 97 19.77 13.27 -1.92
C PRO A 97 20.10 11.82 -2.27
N ARG A 98 19.46 11.30 -3.31
CA ARG A 98 19.70 9.97 -3.87
C ARG A 98 19.71 10.10 -5.39
N SER A 99 20.49 9.25 -6.04
CA SER A 99 20.49 9.15 -7.50
C SER A 99 19.07 8.91 -8.03
N GLN A 100 18.73 9.58 -9.13
CA GLN A 100 17.45 9.41 -9.81
C GLN A 100 17.22 7.97 -10.26
N GLN A 101 18.29 7.22 -10.56
CA GLN A 101 18.24 5.80 -10.88
C GLN A 101 17.73 4.97 -9.70
N VAL A 102 18.25 5.21 -8.49
CA VAL A 102 17.83 4.52 -7.27
C VAL A 102 16.35 4.77 -6.98
N ARG A 103 15.88 6.02 -7.18
CA ARG A 103 14.47 6.38 -7.01
C ARG A 103 13.58 5.66 -8.03
N TRP A 104 14.02 5.55 -9.28
CA TRP A 104 13.30 4.84 -10.33
C TRP A 104 13.21 3.34 -10.07
N PHE A 105 14.32 2.70 -9.70
CA PHE A 105 14.31 1.29 -9.32
C PHE A 105 13.43 1.03 -8.09
N ALA A 106 13.49 1.89 -7.07
CA ALA A 106 12.62 1.78 -5.90
C ALA A 106 11.13 1.94 -6.26
N PHE A 107 10.81 2.84 -7.18
CA PHE A 107 9.45 3.01 -7.70
C PHE A 107 8.95 1.76 -8.44
N LEU A 108 9.74 1.22 -9.37
CA LEU A 108 9.39 0.00 -10.09
C LEU A 108 9.24 -1.20 -9.12
N LEU A 109 10.15 -1.34 -8.18
CA LEU A 109 10.09 -2.40 -7.18
C LEU A 109 8.86 -2.26 -6.29
N ALA A 110 8.46 -1.05 -5.92
CA ALA A 110 7.24 -0.80 -5.17
C ALA A 110 5.99 -1.26 -5.93
N LEU A 111 5.94 -1.06 -7.26
CA LEU A 111 4.84 -1.54 -8.11
C LEU A 111 4.81 -3.08 -8.20
N VAL A 112 5.98 -3.73 -8.26
CA VAL A 112 6.06 -5.20 -8.24
C VAL A 112 5.55 -5.75 -6.90
N VAL A 113 5.94 -5.14 -5.78
CA VAL A 113 5.46 -5.53 -4.45
C VAL A 113 3.95 -5.31 -4.34
N LEU A 114 3.44 -4.20 -4.86
CA LEU A 114 2.00 -3.94 -4.91
C LEU A 114 1.25 -5.02 -5.69
N TYR A 115 1.79 -5.45 -6.84
CA TYR A 115 1.22 -6.55 -7.61
C TYR A 115 1.17 -7.85 -6.79
N ILE A 116 2.23 -8.17 -6.04
CA ILE A 116 2.28 -9.33 -5.14
C ILE A 116 1.22 -9.21 -4.04
N ILE A 117 1.05 -8.03 -3.41
CA ILE A 117 0.00 -7.77 -2.40
C ILE A 117 -1.39 -8.01 -2.97
N VAL A 118 -1.65 -7.54 -4.20
CA VAL A 118 -2.94 -7.74 -4.88
C VAL A 118 -3.17 -9.21 -5.17
N LYS A 119 -2.15 -9.93 -5.66
CA LYS A 119 -2.22 -11.37 -5.92
C LYS A 119 -2.52 -12.15 -4.64
N LEU A 120 -1.81 -11.86 -3.54
CA LEU A 120 -2.09 -12.45 -2.21
C LEU A 120 -3.53 -12.19 -1.75
N ALA A 121 -4.05 -10.99 -1.98
CA ALA A 121 -5.40 -10.62 -1.59
C ALA A 121 -6.49 -11.32 -2.44
N THR A 122 -6.22 -11.63 -3.71
CA THR A 122 -7.17 -12.32 -4.59
C THR A 122 -7.11 -13.83 -4.45
N THR A 123 -5.90 -14.40 -4.36
CA THR A 123 -5.73 -15.85 -4.20
C THR A 123 -6.04 -16.30 -2.77
N LYS A 124 -5.79 -15.45 -1.76
CA LYS A 124 -5.83 -15.81 -0.33
C LYS A 124 -4.98 -17.04 0.00
N ILE A 125 -3.98 -17.32 -0.83
CA ILE A 125 -3.04 -18.41 -0.69
C ILE A 125 -1.68 -17.77 -0.37
N PRO A 126 -0.99 -18.19 0.70
CA PRO A 126 0.37 -17.74 0.98
C PRO A 126 1.28 -18.12 -0.19
N LEU A 127 2.01 -17.15 -0.73
CA LEU A 127 2.92 -17.34 -1.87
C LEU A 127 4.33 -17.67 -1.42
N LEU A 128 4.71 -17.21 -0.22
CA LEU A 128 6.06 -17.38 0.32
C LEU A 128 6.15 -18.52 1.35
N GLY A 129 5.02 -18.97 1.88
CA GLY A 129 4.95 -20.11 2.79
C GLY A 129 5.59 -19.84 4.16
N PHE A 130 5.73 -18.57 4.55
CA PHE A 130 6.22 -18.24 5.88
C PHE A 130 5.10 -18.37 6.91
N VAL A 131 5.03 -19.53 7.55
CA VAL A 131 4.45 -19.93 8.86
C VAL A 131 3.92 -21.36 8.73
#